data_AF-A0A2J8U5X0-F1
#
_entry.id   AF-A0A2J8U5X0-F1
#
_cell.length_a   1.000
_cell.length_b   1.000
_cell.length_c   1.000
_cell.angle_alpha   90.00
_cell.angle_beta   90.00
_cell.angle_gamma   90.00
#
_symmetry.space_group_name_H-M   'P 1'
#
loop_
_entity.id
_entity.type
_entity.pdbx_description
1 polymer ?
#
loop_
_entity_poly.entity_id
_entity_poly.type
_entity_poly.pdbx_seq_one_letter_code
_entity_poly.pdbx_strand_id
1 'polypeptide(L)'
;MEVLRPQLIRIDGRNYRKNPVQEQTYQHEEDEEDFYQVITGQHRNGVISARTRIDVLLDTFRRKQPFTHFLAFFLNEVEVQEGFLRFQEEVLAKCSMDDGVDSSIFQNPKKLHLTIGMLVLLSEEEIQQTCEMLQQCKE
;
A
#
# COMPACT_ATOMS: atom_id res chain seq x y z
N MET A 1 16.76 -0.13 25.72
CA MET A 1 16.20 -0.14 24.35
C MET A 1 16.18 1.30 23.86
N GLU A 2 17.03 1.65 22.90
CA GLU A 2 16.93 2.94 22.21
C GLU A 2 15.66 2.94 21.38
N VAL A 3 14.67 3.74 21.80
CA VAL A 3 13.47 4.00 21.02
C VAL A 3 13.90 4.91 19.87
N LEU A 4 13.95 4.37 18.64
CA LEU A 4 14.15 5.16 17.43
C LEU A 4 13.11 6.29 17.43
N ARG A 5 13.58 7.55 17.42
CA ARG A 5 12.73 8.73 17.27
C ARG A 5 12.58 9.02 15.78
N PRO A 6 11.49 8.61 15.12
CA PRO A 6 11.33 8.88 13.70
C PRO A 6 11.22 10.39 13.46
N GLN A 7 11.83 10.88 12.37
CA GLN A 7 11.70 12.29 11.98
C GLN A 7 10.26 12.59 11.56
N LEU A 8 9.70 13.65 12.13
CA LEU A 8 8.41 14.20 11.73
C LEU A 8 8.65 15.34 10.74
N ILE A 9 7.93 15.33 9.62
CA ILE A 9 7.93 16.41 8.62
C ILE A 9 6.54 17.03 8.56
N ARG A 10 6.47 18.35 8.30
CA ARG A 10 5.21 19.09 8.26
C ARG A 10 5.00 19.65 6.87
N ILE A 11 3.91 19.24 6.22
CA ILE A 11 3.52 19.67 4.86
C ILE A 11 2.07 20.12 4.93
N ASP A 12 1.78 21.34 4.47
CA ASP A 12 0.44 21.96 4.47
C ASP A 12 -0.31 21.85 5.81
N GLY A 13 0.42 22.06 6.90
CA GLY A 13 -0.14 22.04 8.26
C GLY A 13 -0.34 20.65 8.86
N ARG A 14 -0.10 19.57 8.11
CA ARG A 14 -0.23 18.17 8.57
C ARG A 14 1.14 17.57 8.92
N ASN A 15 1.17 16.74 9.96
CA ASN A 15 2.39 16.05 10.42
C ASN A 15 2.48 14.65 9.80
N TYR A 16 3.61 14.35 9.17
CA TYR A 16 3.90 13.06 8.56
C TYR A 16 5.13 12.44 9.22
N ARG A 17 5.10 11.13 9.38
CA ARG A 17 6.24 10.34 9.87
C ARG A 17 7.11 9.94 8.69
N LYS A 18 8.32 10.49 8.60
CA LYS A 18 9.30 10.10 7.57
C LYS A 18 10.00 8.81 8.00
N ASN A 19 9.73 7.72 7.30
CA ASN A 19 10.57 6.53 7.41
C ASN A 19 11.85 6.77 6.59
N PRO A 20 13.05 6.52 7.13
CA PRO A 20 14.27 6.56 6.34
C PRO A 20 14.25 5.41 5.34
N VAL A 21 13.86 5.70 4.10
CA VAL A 21 14.08 4.82 2.96
C VAL A 21 15.48 5.14 2.44
N GLN A 22 16.36 4.14 2.38
CA GLN A 22 17.58 4.27 1.59
C GLN A 22 17.16 4.26 0.12
N GLU A 23 16.93 5.44 -0.44
CA GLU A 23 16.82 5.58 -1.89
C GLU A 23 18.23 5.37 -2.46
N GLN A 24 18.46 4.21 -3.07
CA GLN A 24 19.57 4.05 -3.99
C GLN A 24 19.18 4.77 -5.27
N THR A 25 19.71 5.97 -5.49
CA THR A 25 19.59 6.71 -6.74
C THR A 25 20.37 5.95 -7.82
N TYR A 26 19.68 5.12 -8.60
CA TYR A 26 20.20 4.65 -9.88
C TYR A 26 19.88 5.73 -10.91
N GLN A 27 20.91 6.25 -11.58
CA GLN A 27 20.73 7.13 -12.72
C GLN A 27 20.08 6.32 -13.85
N HIS A 28 18.88 6.70 -14.24
CA HIS A 28 18.13 6.09 -15.34
C HIS A 28 18.57 6.74 -16.65
N GLU A 29 19.09 5.93 -17.57
CA GLU A 29 19.08 6.26 -19.00
C GLU A 29 17.77 5.71 -19.56
N GLU A 30 17.00 6.62 -20.15
CA GLU A 30 15.74 6.34 -20.84
C GLU A 30 16.05 5.56 -22.12
N ASP A 31 15.78 4.26 -22.12
CA ASP A 31 15.43 3.50 -23.32
C ASP A 31 14.47 2.38 -22.88
N GLU A 32 13.19 2.50 -23.27
CA GLU A 32 12.16 1.48 -23.14
C GLU A 32 12.46 0.30 -24.08
N GLU A 33 13.42 -0.54 -23.70
CA GLU A 33 13.50 -1.94 -24.14
C GLU A 33 13.48 -2.80 -22.88
N ASP A 34 12.67 -3.88 -22.90
CA ASP A 34 12.49 -4.83 -21.80
C ASP A 34 13.73 -4.95 -20.92
N PHE A 35 13.70 -4.37 -19.71
CA PHE A 35 14.84 -4.36 -18.81
C PHE A 35 15.11 -5.77 -18.29
N TYR A 36 15.89 -6.56 -19.03
CA TYR A 36 16.29 -7.90 -18.60
C TYR A 36 17.65 -7.84 -17.88
N GLN A 37 17.67 -8.27 -16.62
CA GLN A 37 18.93 -8.49 -15.89
C GLN A 37 19.51 -9.87 -16.23
N VAL A 38 20.66 -9.89 -16.92
CA VAL A 38 21.37 -11.13 -17.26
C VAL A 38 22.30 -11.55 -16.12
N ILE A 39 22.10 -12.76 -15.59
CA ILE A 39 23.04 -13.37 -14.64
C ILE A 39 24.03 -14.25 -15.43
N THR A 40 25.28 -13.79 -15.55
CA THR A 40 26.36 -14.56 -16.19
C THR A 40 27.31 -15.18 -15.16
N GLY A 41 27.87 -16.34 -15.47
CA GLY A 41 28.89 -16.97 -14.63
C GLY A 41 29.60 -18.13 -15.31
N GLN A 42 30.83 -18.42 -14.88
CA GLN A 42 31.68 -19.47 -15.48
C GLN A 42 31.14 -20.88 -15.26
N HIS A 43 30.35 -21.09 -14.20
CA HIS A 43 29.79 -22.39 -13.84
C HIS A 43 28.29 -22.30 -13.65
N ARG A 44 27.56 -23.25 -14.24
CA ARG A 44 26.10 -23.37 -14.15
C ARG A 44 25.59 -23.32 -12.70
N ASN A 45 26.25 -24.02 -11.79
CA ASN A 45 25.86 -24.05 -10.38
C ASN A 45 26.01 -22.68 -9.70
N GLY A 46 27.01 -21.88 -10.12
CA GLY A 46 27.19 -20.52 -9.62
C GLY A 46 26.07 -19.59 -10.07
N VAL A 47 25.67 -19.69 -11.34
CA VAL A 47 24.53 -18.90 -11.90
C VAL A 47 23.23 -19.25 -11.19
N ILE A 48 22.95 -20.55 -10.99
CA ILE A 48 21.74 -21.00 -10.27
C ILE A 48 21.75 -20.48 -8.83
N SER A 49 22.87 -20.61 -8.12
CA SER A 49 22.97 -20.13 -6.74
C SER A 49 22.77 -18.61 -6.64
N ALA A 50 23.31 -17.85 -7.60
CA ALA A 50 23.11 -16.40 -7.65
C ALA A 50 21.64 -16.02 -7.86
N ARG A 51 20.96 -16.64 -8.84
CA ARG A 51 19.52 -16.46 -9.06
C ARG A 51 18.72 -16.75 -7.78
N THR A 52 18.93 -17.90 -7.14
CA THR A 52 18.21 -18.27 -5.92
C THR A 52 18.39 -17.24 -4.80
N ARG A 53 19.60 -16.66 -4.65
CA ARG A 53 19.84 -15.62 -3.64
C ARG A 53 19.08 -14.33 -3.97
N ILE A 54 19.00 -13.96 -5.25
CA ILE A 54 18.19 -12.81 -5.69
C ILE A 54 16.72 -13.07 -5.40
N ASP A 55 16.19 -14.25 -5.74
CA ASP A 55 14.79 -14.61 -5.47
C ASP A 55 14.45 -14.53 -3.97
N VAL A 56 15.33 -15.06 -3.10
CA VAL A 56 15.17 -14.99 -1.64
C VAL A 56 15.21 -13.55 -1.13
N LEU A 57 16.12 -12.73 -1.66
CA LEU A 57 16.19 -11.31 -1.32
C LEU A 57 14.90 -10.60 -1.74
N LEU A 58 14.43 -10.81 -2.97
CA LEU A 58 13.20 -10.21 -3.48
C LEU A 58 12.00 -10.59 -2.63
N ASP A 59 11.79 -11.88 -2.32
CA ASP A 59 10.69 -12.31 -1.43
C ASP A 59 10.77 -11.63 -0.06
N THR A 60 11.98 -11.54 0.51
CA THR A 60 12.21 -10.86 1.78
C THR A 60 11.86 -9.37 1.71
N PHE A 61 12.22 -8.70 0.61
CA PHE A 61 11.92 -7.28 0.42
C PHE A 61 10.43 -7.04 0.18
N ARG A 62 9.77 -7.87 -0.63
CA ARG A 62 8.34 -7.76 -0.93
C ARG A 62 7.49 -7.92 0.33
N ARG A 63 7.81 -8.88 1.20
CA ARG A 63 7.12 -9.06 2.50
C ARG A 63 7.27 -7.88 3.45
N LYS A 64 8.32 -7.09 3.29
CA LYS A 64 8.59 -5.90 4.11
C LYS A 64 7.99 -4.62 3.53
N GLN A 65 7.52 -4.65 2.28
CA GLN A 65 6.89 -3.48 1.69
C GLN A 65 5.56 -3.18 2.39
N PRO A 66 5.23 -1.90 2.58
CA PRO A 66 3.87 -1.53 2.95
C PRO A 66 2.89 -1.93 1.85
N PHE A 67 1.65 -2.19 2.22
CA PHE A 67 0.58 -2.42 1.25
C PHE A 67 0.39 -1.17 0.38
N THR A 68 0.29 -1.37 -0.93
CA THR A 68 0.13 -0.30 -1.92
C THR A 68 -1.30 -0.23 -2.45
N HIS A 69 -1.99 -1.37 -2.52
CA HIS A 69 -3.34 -1.51 -3.05
C HIS A 69 -4.17 -2.42 -2.16
N PHE A 70 -5.49 -2.44 -2.38
CA PHE A 70 -6.40 -3.35 -1.72
C PHE A 70 -7.59 -3.66 -2.63
N LEU A 71 -8.18 -4.84 -2.42
CA LEU A 71 -9.43 -5.24 -3.04
C LEU A 71 -10.58 -4.85 -2.11
N ALA A 72 -11.64 -4.25 -2.66
CA ALA A 72 -12.79 -3.87 -1.87
C ALA A 72 -14.10 -3.86 -2.65
N PHE A 73 -15.19 -4.01 -1.89
CA PHE A 73 -16.52 -3.61 -2.34
C PHE A 73 -16.79 -2.19 -1.88
N PHE A 74 -17.21 -1.33 -2.81
CA PHE A 74 -17.64 0.02 -2.46
C PHE A 74 -19.00 -0.03 -1.78
N LEU A 75 -19.09 0.61 -0.62
CA LEU A 75 -20.29 0.67 0.22
C LEU A 75 -20.75 2.12 0.36
N ASN A 76 -20.82 2.83 -0.75
CA ASN A 76 -21.13 4.25 -0.81
C ASN A 76 -22.48 4.52 -1.50
N GLU A 77 -23.40 3.57 -1.44
CA GLU A 77 -24.79 3.82 -1.82
C GLU A 77 -25.43 4.87 -0.91
N VAL A 78 -26.39 5.63 -1.43
CA VAL A 78 -27.00 6.78 -0.73
C VAL A 78 -27.55 6.37 0.64
N GLU A 79 -28.29 5.26 0.71
CA GLU A 79 -28.87 4.75 1.95
C GLU A 79 -27.81 4.42 3.02
N VAL A 80 -26.67 3.85 2.58
CA VAL A 80 -25.55 3.51 3.46
C VAL A 80 -24.86 4.78 3.97
N GLN A 81 -24.64 5.76 3.08
CA GLN A 81 -24.05 7.04 3.46
C GLN A 81 -24.93 7.79 4.46
N GLU A 82 -26.25 7.84 4.23
CA GLU A 82 -27.19 8.47 5.16
C GLU A 82 -27.23 7.76 6.51
N GLY A 83 -27.25 6.42 6.52
CA GLY A 83 -27.17 5.63 7.74
C GLY A 83 -25.88 5.89 8.51
N PHE A 84 -24.75 5.98 7.82
CA PHE A 84 -23.46 6.30 8.41
C PHE A 84 -23.42 7.72 9.00
N LEU A 85 -23.98 8.72 8.31
CA LEU A 85 -24.07 10.09 8.81
C LEU A 85 -24.94 10.19 10.07
N ARG A 86 -26.10 9.51 10.09
CA ARG A 86 -26.94 9.43 11.30
C ARG A 86 -26.18 8.78 12.47
N PHE A 87 -25.46 7.69 12.20
CA PHE A 87 -24.61 7.05 13.21
C PHE A 87 -23.54 8.01 13.75
N GLN A 88 -22.85 8.75 12.87
CA GLN A 88 -21.86 9.75 13.26
C GLN A 88 -22.47 10.83 14.16
N GLU A 89 -23.64 11.38 13.79
CA GLU A 89 -24.35 12.38 14.60
C GLU A 89 -24.71 11.83 15.99
N GLU A 90 -25.22 10.61 16.07
CA GLU A 90 -25.57 9.97 17.35
C GLU A 90 -24.37 9.75 18.26
N VAL A 91 -23.24 9.31 17.71
CA VAL A 91 -22.00 9.10 18.49
C VAL A 91 -21.49 10.43 19.03
N LEU A 92 -21.43 11.47 18.19
CA LEU A 92 -20.97 12.79 18.63
C LEU A 92 -21.91 13.41 19.67
N ALA A 93 -23.23 13.19 19.54
CA ALA A 93 -24.19 13.66 20.54
C ALA A 93 -24.03 12.97 21.91
N LYS A 94 -23.69 11.68 21.93
CA LYS A 94 -23.60 10.88 23.16
C LYS A 94 -22.21 10.87 23.80
N CYS A 95 -21.16 10.98 23.00
CA CYS A 95 -19.78 10.66 23.41
C CYS A 95 -18.77 11.78 23.14
N SER A 96 -19.18 12.98 22.70
CA SER A 96 -18.23 14.06 22.38
C SER A 96 -17.38 14.58 23.55
N MET A 97 -17.74 14.24 24.79
CA MET A 97 -16.94 14.56 25.97
C MET A 97 -15.88 13.49 26.30
N ASP A 98 -15.89 12.36 25.59
CA ASP A 98 -14.93 11.28 25.76
C ASP A 98 -13.64 11.58 24.99
N ASP A 99 -12.50 11.25 25.61
CA ASP A 99 -11.19 11.52 25.03
C ASP A 99 -11.01 10.81 23.67
N GLY A 100 -10.69 11.62 22.64
CA GLY A 100 -10.45 11.13 21.29
C GLY A 100 -11.71 10.92 20.45
N VAL A 101 -12.89 11.32 20.93
CA VAL A 101 -14.14 11.28 20.16
C VAL A 101 -14.45 12.65 19.58
N ASP A 102 -14.10 12.83 18.31
CA ASP A 102 -14.49 14.01 17.53
C ASP A 102 -14.76 13.64 16.06
N SER A 103 -15.24 14.60 15.27
CA SER A 103 -15.62 14.36 13.87
C SER A 103 -14.51 13.77 12.98
N SER A 104 -13.24 13.93 13.35
CA SER A 104 -12.08 13.47 12.57
C SER A 104 -11.88 11.95 12.59
N ILE A 105 -12.49 11.23 13.53
CA ILE A 105 -12.38 9.77 13.60
C ILE A 105 -13.25 9.06 12.54
N PHE A 106 -14.23 9.78 11.98
CA PHE A 106 -15.16 9.21 11.01
C PHE A 106 -14.60 9.29 9.60
N GLN A 107 -14.83 8.23 8.83
CA GLN A 107 -14.43 8.17 7.43
C GLN A 107 -15.31 9.09 6.56
N ASN A 108 -14.78 9.55 5.42
CA ASN A 108 -15.61 10.23 4.42
C ASN A 108 -16.68 9.25 3.87
N PRO A 109 -17.99 9.58 3.92
CA PRO A 109 -19.06 8.72 3.42
C PRO A 109 -18.87 8.23 1.98
N LYS A 110 -18.29 9.06 1.11
CA LYS A 110 -18.02 8.71 -0.30
C LYS A 110 -16.90 7.66 -0.46
N LYS A 111 -16.11 7.45 0.58
CA LYS A 111 -14.98 6.51 0.63
C LYS A 111 -15.31 5.24 1.42
N LEU A 112 -16.56 5.02 1.83
CA LEU A 112 -16.95 3.80 2.53
C LEU A 112 -16.75 2.58 1.62
N HIS A 113 -16.08 1.56 2.15
CA HIS A 113 -15.78 0.33 1.45
C HIS A 113 -15.55 -0.81 2.45
N LEU A 114 -15.75 -2.04 1.98
CA LEU A 114 -15.36 -3.25 2.67
C LEU A 114 -14.09 -3.81 2.02
N THR A 115 -12.98 -3.77 2.75
CA THR A 115 -11.71 -4.35 2.29
C THR A 115 -11.74 -5.87 2.39
N ILE A 116 -11.45 -6.54 1.27
CA ILE A 116 -11.41 -8.00 1.14
C ILE A 116 -9.99 -8.54 1.23
N GLY A 117 -9.01 -7.79 0.73
CA GLY A 117 -7.61 -8.22 0.75
C GLY A 117 -6.66 -7.06 0.51
N MET A 118 -5.49 -7.12 1.15
CA MET A 118 -4.42 -6.14 0.97
C MET A 118 -3.40 -6.69 -0.03
N LEU A 119 -2.85 -5.82 -0.88
CA LEU A 119 -1.95 -6.19 -1.97
C LEU A 119 -0.66 -5.34 -1.93
N VAL A 120 0.40 -5.92 -2.50
CA VAL A 120 1.68 -5.25 -2.75
C VAL A 120 1.98 -5.37 -4.25
N LEU A 121 1.54 -4.38 -5.00
CA LEU A 121 1.80 -4.23 -6.43
C LEU A 121 2.84 -3.13 -6.59
N LEU A 122 3.99 -3.47 -7.18
CA LEU A 122 5.19 -2.61 -7.22
C LEU A 122 5.55 -2.14 -8.63
N SER A 123 4.81 -2.56 -9.65
CA SER A 123 4.97 -2.11 -11.03
C SER A 123 3.60 -1.91 -11.70
N GLU A 124 3.58 -1.13 -12.77
CA GLU A 124 2.38 -0.95 -13.60
C GLU A 124 1.94 -2.27 -14.25
N GLU A 125 2.90 -3.13 -14.62
CA GLU A 125 2.62 -4.47 -15.15
C GLU A 125 1.86 -5.33 -14.13
N GLU A 126 2.29 -5.35 -12.86
CA GLU A 126 1.59 -6.09 -11.79
C GLU A 126 0.18 -5.56 -11.54
N ILE A 127 -0.01 -4.24 -11.65
CA ILE A 127 -1.34 -3.61 -11.57
C ILE A 127 -2.21 -4.10 -12.73
N GLN A 128 -1.71 -4.03 -13.96
CA GLN A 128 -2.44 -4.41 -15.16
C GLN A 128 -2.84 -5.89 -15.13
N GLN A 129 -1.90 -6.79 -14.81
CA GLN A 129 -2.17 -8.22 -14.65
C GLN A 129 -3.23 -8.49 -13.57
N THR A 130 -3.14 -7.81 -12.43
CA THR A 130 -4.14 -7.94 -11.37
C THR A 130 -5.52 -7.48 -11.85
N CYS A 131 -5.60 -6.36 -12.58
CA CYS A 131 -6.85 -5.88 -13.15
C CYS A 131 -7.47 -6.89 -14.13
N GLU A 132 -6.68 -7.49 -15.00
CA GLU A 132 -7.12 -8.52 -15.95
C GLU A 132 -7.63 -9.78 -15.22
N MET A 133 -6.92 -10.25 -14.19
CA MET A 133 -7.36 -11.39 -13.38
C MET A 133 -8.68 -11.11 -12.68
N LEU A 134 -8.87 -9.92 -12.11
CA LEU A 134 -10.11 -9.55 -11.43
C LEU A 134 -11.29 -9.46 -12.40
N GLN A 135 -11.07 -9.03 -13.64
CA GLN A 135 -12.11 -8.99 -14.67
C GLN A 135 -12.60 -10.40 -15.04
N GLN A 136 -11.73 -11.41 -14.96
CA GLN A 136 -12.11 -12.81 -15.21
C GLN A 136 -12.97 -13.40 -14.08
N CYS A 137 -12.88 -12.86 -12.86
CA CYS A 137 -13.68 -13.33 -11.72
C CYS A 137 -15.14 -12.84 -11.74
N LYS A 138 -15.59 -12.17 -12.81
CA LYS A 138 -16.87 -11.44 -12.87
C LYS A 138 -18.05 -12.27 -13.39
N GLU A 139 -17.95 -13.60 -13.31
CA GLU A 139 -19.02 -14.57 -13.64
C GLU A 139 -19.90 -14.87 -12.43
#